data_AF-A0A7L4KHW0-F1
#
_entry.id   AF-A0A7L4KHW0-F1
#
_cell.length_a   1.000
_cell.length_b   1.000
_cell.length_c   1.000
_cell.angle_alpha   90.00
_cell.angle_beta   90.00
_cell.angle_gamma   90.00
#
_symmetry.space_group_name_H-M   'P 1'
#
loop_
_entity.id
_entity.type
_entity.pdbx_description
1 polymer ?
#
loop_
_entity_poly.entity_id
_entity_poly.type
_entity_poly.pdbx_seq_one_letter_code
_entity_poly.pdbx_strand_id
1 'polypeptide(L)' 'KPFKCEECGKEFTKGYLLRKHQEVHVNERRFRCGECGKLYKTIAHVKGHRRVHSDERPYSCPKCGKRYKTKVCLPHSR' A
#
# COMPACT_ATOMS: atom_id res chain seq x y z
N LYS A 1 15.18 -13.04 -17.74
CA LYS A 1 14.12 -12.91 -18.79
C LYS A 1 13.87 -11.42 -18.99
N PRO A 2 13.83 -10.84 -20.21
CA PRO A 2 13.97 -9.39 -20.38
C PRO A 2 12.75 -8.57 -19.91
N PHE A 3 11.58 -9.18 -19.79
CA PHE A 3 10.36 -8.49 -19.38
C PHE A 3 10.00 -8.82 -17.94
N LYS A 4 10.17 -7.87 -17.03
CA LYS A 4 9.88 -8.04 -15.59
C LYS A 4 8.62 -7.28 -15.20
N CYS A 5 7.76 -7.92 -14.42
CA CYS A 5 6.62 -7.26 -13.79
C CYS A 5 7.12 -6.43 -12.60
N GLU A 6 6.85 -5.12 -12.60
CA GLU A 6 7.21 -4.24 -11.49
C GLU A 6 6.33 -4.43 -10.25
N GLU A 7 5.12 -4.96 -10.41
CA GLU A 7 4.19 -5.17 -9.30
C GLU A 7 4.49 -6.43 -8.46
N CYS A 8 5.01 -7.50 -9.07
CA CYS A 8 5.28 -8.76 -8.37
C CYS A 8 6.65 -9.39 -8.65
N GLY A 9 7.47 -8.75 -9.49
CA GLY A 9 8.82 -9.20 -9.81
C GLY A 9 8.89 -10.39 -10.78
N LYS A 10 7.77 -10.98 -11.21
CA LYS A 10 7.75 -12.11 -12.15
C LYS A 10 8.37 -11.72 -13.49
N GLU A 11 9.20 -12.62 -14.02
CA GLU A 11 9.85 -12.41 -15.31
C GLU A 11 9.21 -13.23 -16.43
N PHE A 12 9.18 -12.65 -17.62
CA PHE A 12 8.59 -13.21 -18.85
C PHE A 12 9.59 -13.15 -20.01
N THR A 13 9.52 -14.14 -20.89
CA THR A 13 10.38 -14.23 -22.10
C THR A 13 9.93 -13.28 -23.20
N LYS A 14 8.65 -12.90 -23.21
CA LYS A 14 8.04 -12.09 -24.28
C LYS A 14 7.17 -10.97 -23.68
N GLY A 15 7.17 -9.80 -24.32
CA GLY A 15 6.42 -8.63 -23.85
C GLY A 15 4.91 -8.85 -23.80
N TYR A 16 4.32 -9.59 -24.74
CA TYR A 16 2.88 -9.87 -24.71
C TYR A 16 2.46 -10.74 -23.51
N LEU A 17 3.35 -11.59 -22.99
CA LEU A 17 3.09 -12.40 -21.80
C LEU A 17 3.07 -11.52 -20.55
N LEU A 18 3.98 -10.55 -20.46
CA LEU A 18 3.95 -9.53 -19.40
C LEU A 18 2.66 -8.73 -19.47
N ARG A 19 2.25 -8.27 -20.67
CA ARG A 19 1.00 -7.52 -20.84
C ARG A 19 -0.23 -8.32 -20.38
N LYS A 20 -0.36 -9.58 -20.81
CA LYS A 20 -1.44 -10.48 -20.36
C LYS A 20 -1.39 -10.74 -18.84
N HIS A 21 -0.19 -10.81 -18.27
CA HIS A 21 -0.03 -10.97 -16.83
C HIS A 21 -0.45 -9.71 -16.05
N GLN A 22 -0.16 -8.51 -16.55
CA GLN A 22 -0.60 -7.26 -15.93
C GLN A 22 -2.13 -7.15 -15.87
N GLU A 23 -2.86 -7.74 -16.83
CA GLU A 23 -4.33 -7.81 -16.75
C GLU A 23 -4.82 -8.56 -15.52
N VAL A 24 -4.06 -9.55 -15.02
CA VAL A 24 -4.39 -10.25 -13.78
C VAL A 24 -4.30 -9.30 -12.60
N HIS A 25 -3.28 -8.43 -12.54
CA HIS A 25 -3.16 -7.45 -11.46
C HIS A 25 -4.28 -6.41 -11.50
N VAL A 26 -4.69 -5.95 -12.68
CA VAL A 26 -5.84 -5.04 -12.82
C VAL A 26 -7.14 -5.74 -12.40
N ASN A 27 -7.33 -7.00 -12.80
CA ASN A 27 -8.51 -7.79 -12.44
C ASN A 27 -8.56 -8.17 -10.96
N GLU A 28 -7.40 -8.40 -10.34
CA GLU A 28 -7.31 -8.68 -8.91
C GLU A 28 -7.39 -7.41 -8.08
N ARG A 29 -6.82 -6.28 -8.52
CA ARG A 29 -6.78 -5.02 -7.78
C ARG A 29 -7.79 -4.01 -8.33
N ARG A 30 -9.09 -4.30 -8.15
CA ARG A 30 -10.17 -3.46 -8.69
C ARG A 30 -10.44 -2.17 -7.90
N PHE A 31 -9.98 -2.10 -6.65
CA PHE A 31 -10.35 -0.99 -5.78
C PHE A 31 -9.24 0.06 -5.73
N ARG A 32 -9.50 1.20 -6.38
CA ARG A 32 -8.59 2.35 -6.41
C ARG A 32 -8.72 3.21 -5.16
N CYS A 33 -7.59 3.60 -4.59
CA CYS A 33 -7.51 4.69 -3.62
C CYS A 33 -7.69 6.03 -4.34
N GLY A 34 -8.69 6.81 -3.96
CA GLY A 34 -8.96 8.12 -4.57
C GLY A 34 -7.88 9.18 -4.30
N GLU A 35 -7.03 8.99 -3.29
CA GLU A 35 -6.03 9.98 -2.87
C GLU A 35 -4.68 9.81 -3.59
N CYS A 36 -4.28 8.58 -3.91
CA CYS A 36 -2.98 8.31 -4.56
C CYS A 36 -3.06 7.39 -5.79
N GLY A 37 -4.25 6.95 -6.19
CA GLY A 37 -4.44 6.07 -7.34
C GLY A 37 -4.02 4.61 -7.15
N LYS A 38 -3.47 4.23 -5.98
CA LYS A 38 -3.07 2.84 -5.70
C LYS A 38 -4.25 1.88 -5.79
N LEU A 39 -4.00 0.71 -6.38
CA LEU A 39 -5.00 -0.33 -6.59
C LEU A 39 -4.87 -1.43 -5.51
N TYR A 40 -6.00 -1.90 -5.00
CA TYR A 40 -6.09 -2.92 -3.97
C TYR A 40 -7.07 -4.03 -4.33
N LYS A 41 -6.83 -5.23 -3.79
CA LYS A 41 -7.67 -6.41 -4.04
C LYS A 41 -9.05 -6.34 -3.38
N THR A 42 -9.18 -5.59 -2.29
CA THR A 42 -10.43 -5.49 -1.52
C THR A 42 -10.67 -4.07 -1.03
N ILE A 43 -11.94 -3.71 -0.83
CA ILE A 43 -12.33 -2.44 -0.20
C ILE A 43 -11.75 -2.33 1.21
N ALA A 44 -11.66 -3.43 1.96
CA ALA A 44 -11.07 -3.45 3.30
C ALA A 44 -9.61 -2.96 3.28
N HIS A 45 -8.81 -3.40 2.30
CA HIS A 45 -7.45 -2.91 2.12
C HIS A 45 -7.41 -1.43 1.73
N VAL A 46 -8.30 -0.96 0.85
CA VAL A 46 -8.39 0.49 0.54
C VAL A 46 -8.71 1.29 1.80
N LYS A 47 -9.71 0.87 2.60
CA LYS A 47 -10.10 1.54 3.85
C LYS A 47 -8.96 1.57 4.86
N GLY A 48 -8.23 0.47 5.02
CA GLY A 48 -7.04 0.42 5.87
C GLY A 48 -5.94 1.35 5.38
N HIS A 49 -5.69 1.35 4.06
CA HIS A 49 -4.69 2.22 3.44
C HIS A 49 -5.02 3.71 3.55
N ARG A 50 -6.30 4.10 3.46
CA ARG A 50 -6.72 5.51 3.62
C ARG A 50 -6.30 6.10 4.98
N ARG A 51 -6.11 5.28 6.01
CA ARG A 51 -5.57 5.73 7.30
C ARG A 51 -4.12 6.22 7.22
N VAL A 52 -3.38 5.85 6.18
CA VAL A 52 -2.02 6.35 5.93
C VAL A 52 -2.06 7.80 5.44
N HIS A 53 -3.07 8.13 4.63
CA HIS A 53 -3.32 9.50 4.16
C HIS A 53 -3.94 10.37 5.25
N SER A 54 -4.75 9.79 6.14
CA SER A 54 -5.18 10.50 7.35
C SER A 54 -3.97 10.80 8.23
N ASP A 55 -3.74 12.07 8.54
CA ASP A 55 -2.82 12.49 9.60
C ASP A 55 -3.42 12.35 11.01
N GLU A 56 -4.56 11.66 11.12
CA GLU A 56 -5.06 11.22 12.40
C GLU A 56 -4.03 10.37 13.12
N ARG A 57 -3.56 10.96 14.21
CA ARG A 57 -2.70 10.34 15.19
C ARG A 57 -3.55 10.11 16.44
N PRO A 58 -4.36 9.04 16.49
CA PRO A 58 -5.30 8.82 17.59
C PRO A 58 -4.59 8.46 18.89
N TYR A 59 -3.35 7.97 18.82
CA TYR A 59 -2.58 7.58 20.00
C TYR A 59 -1.71 8.73 20.47
N SER A 60 -1.93 9.24 21.69
CA SER A 60 -1.05 10.20 22.34
C SER A 60 -0.07 9.49 23.29
N CYS A 61 1.19 9.90 23.27
CA CYS A 61 2.14 9.49 24.28
C CYS A 61 1.93 10.30 25.57
N PRO A 62 1.66 9.66 26.72
CA PRO A 62 1.44 10.36 27.98
C PRO A 62 2.72 11.04 28.51
N LYS A 63 3.91 10.61 28.08
CA LYS A 63 5.19 11.17 28.55
C LYS A 63 5.63 12.43 27.81
N CYS A 64 5.31 12.56 26.52
CA CYS A 64 5.80 13.67 25.70
C CYS A 64 4.70 14.42 24.92
N GLY A 65 3.43 13.99 25.03
CA GLY A 65 2.30 14.60 24.33
C GLY A 65 2.25 14.37 22.81
N LYS A 66 3.29 13.76 22.21
CA LYS A 66 3.33 13.50 20.77
C LYS A 66 2.26 12.49 20.39
N ARG A 67 1.64 12.71 19.23
CA ARG A 67 0.61 11.84 18.67
C ARG A 67 1.19 10.93 17.59
N TYR A 68 0.76 9.67 17.54
CA TYR A 68 1.23 8.63 16.63
C TYR A 68 0.07 7.91 15.92
N LYS A 69 0.35 7.35 14.74
CA LYS A 69 -0.60 6.56 13.94
C LYS A 69 -0.75 5.12 14.46
N THR A 70 0.18 4.63 15.29
CA THR A 70 0.20 3.26 15.84
C THR A 70 0.25 3.26 17.37
N LYS A 71 -0.19 2.16 18.00
CA LYS A 71 -0.18 1.96 19.46
C LYS A 71 1.23 1.89 20.07
N VAL A 72 2.25 1.71 19.23
CA VAL A 72 3.63 1.59 19.69
C VAL A 72 4.13 2.99 20.00
N CYS A 73 4.33 3.26 21.29
CA CYS A 73 5.08 4.43 21.73
C CYS A 73 6.51 4.25 21.22
N LEU A 74 6.90 5.02 20.20
CA LEU A 74 8.27 4.99 19.69
C LEU A 74 9.23 5.32 20.85
N PRO A 75 10.37 4.63 20.98
CA PRO A 75 11.34 4.95 22.01
C PRO A 75 11.72 6.42 21.87
N HIS A 76 11.60 7.15 22.97
CA HIS A 76 12.08 8.53 23.05
C HIS A 76 13.61 8.43 23.03
N SER A 77 14.19 8.57 21.84
CA SER A 77 15.61 8.86 21.72
C SER A 77 15.89 10.11 22.56
N ARG A 78 16.77 9.95 23.55
CA ARG A 78 17.18 10.97 24.51
C ARG A 78 17.66 12.24 23.81
#